data_AF-A0A948BUI6-F1
#
_entry.id   AF-A0A948BUI6-F1
#
_cell.length_a   1.000
_cell.length_b   1.000
_cell.length_c   1.000
_cell.angle_alpha   90.00
_cell.angle_beta   90.00
_cell.angle_gamma   90.00
#
_symmetry.space_group_name_H-M   'P 1'
#
loop_
_entity.id
_entity.type
_entity.pdbx_description
1 polymer ?
#
loop_
_entity_poly.entity_id
_entity_poly.type
_entity_poly.pdbx_seq_one_letter_code
_entity_poly.pdbx_strand_id
1 'polypeptide(L)'
;MNKEDCRVSCAWRLFGKGASFRSRPKSGDRVGRGETLRRMTTGRAGFTLFELLIAMFMMVLVSTMLYSILNAGISFSGKGEERIISGERDRAFLELLHRQIHGTWFGSGERKLKILVEEDTMRLVTTSPLLNRDVPMVMAFYYYDRGAGNLYYSERVDFYNPEYFEDYDPDLQEMFVLLEDLADFAIEYDEKEGIVSVSYGGQLYEFVPRCWSEEVAGS
;
A
#
# COMPACT_ATOMS: atom_id res chain seq x y z
N MET A 1 13.16 26.68 -30.73
CA MET A 1 12.34 25.59 -30.16
C MET A 1 11.63 26.16 -28.94
N ASN A 2 10.30 26.24 -29.02
CA ASN A 2 9.46 26.99 -28.09
C ASN A 2 9.43 26.34 -26.70
N LYS A 3 9.76 27.16 -25.69
CA LYS A 3 9.45 26.94 -24.27
C LYS A 3 8.06 27.54 -24.05
N GLU A 4 7.04 26.71 -23.99
CA GLU A 4 5.71 27.01 -23.40
C GLU A 4 4.77 25.88 -23.83
N ASP A 5 4.75 24.77 -23.08
CA ASP A 5 3.58 23.90 -22.95
C ASP A 5 3.86 22.78 -21.95
N CYS A 6 3.72 23.11 -20.67
CA CYS A 6 3.48 22.09 -19.65
C CYS A 6 2.61 22.69 -18.55
N ARG A 7 1.42 23.16 -18.94
CA ARG A 7 0.34 23.46 -18.00
C ARG A 7 -0.49 22.21 -17.76
N VAL A 8 -0.38 21.69 -16.55
CA VAL A 8 -1.47 21.21 -15.69
C VAL A 8 -2.57 20.41 -16.40
N SER A 9 -2.53 19.10 -16.25
CA SER A 9 -3.73 18.26 -16.39
C SER A 9 -3.77 17.18 -15.31
N CYS A 10 -3.99 17.62 -14.06
CA CYS A 10 -4.62 16.79 -13.05
C CYS A 10 -6.12 16.74 -13.34
N ALA A 11 -6.51 15.91 -14.30
CA ALA A 11 -7.90 15.55 -14.50
C ALA A 11 -8.16 14.21 -13.80
N TRP A 12 -8.55 14.29 -12.52
CA TRP A 12 -9.19 13.20 -11.80
C TRP A 12 -10.44 12.76 -12.57
N ARG A 13 -10.30 11.72 -13.38
CA ARG A 13 -11.41 11.11 -14.10
C ARG A 13 -12.12 10.15 -13.17
N LEU A 14 -13.02 10.73 -12.38
CA LEU A 14 -14.19 10.05 -11.81
C LEU A 14 -14.96 9.38 -12.95
N PHE A 15 -14.73 8.09 -13.18
CA PHE A 15 -15.66 7.25 -13.93
C PHE A 15 -16.06 6.07 -13.05
N GLY A 16 -16.97 6.39 -12.12
CA GLY A 16 -17.94 5.41 -11.63
C GLY A 16 -18.74 4.88 -12.82
N LYS A 17 -18.35 3.72 -13.34
CA LYS A 17 -19.23 2.90 -14.17
C LYS A 17 -20.04 2.01 -13.25
N GLY A 18 -21.29 2.41 -13.05
CA GLY A 18 -22.29 1.64 -12.33
C GLY A 18 -22.45 0.23 -12.91
N ALA A 19 -22.16 -0.77 -12.07
CA ALA A 19 -22.73 -2.09 -12.23
C ALA A 19 -24.05 -2.13 -11.45
N SER A 20 -25.12 -1.68 -12.10
CA SER A 20 -26.50 -1.93 -11.68
C SER A 20 -26.76 -3.43 -11.82
N PHE A 21 -26.49 -4.20 -10.76
CA PHE A 21 -26.87 -5.60 -10.69
C PHE A 21 -28.35 -5.72 -10.31
N ARG A 22 -29.21 -5.58 -11.32
CA ARG A 22 -30.63 -5.98 -11.25
C ARG A 22 -30.71 -7.51 -11.31
N SER A 23 -30.73 -8.18 -10.16
CA SER A 23 -31.27 -9.54 -10.08
C SER A 23 -32.77 -9.48 -9.76
N ARG A 24 -33.58 -9.62 -10.81
CA ARG A 24 -35.02 -9.93 -10.74
C ARG A 24 -35.22 -11.27 -10.02
N PRO A 25 -36.04 -11.37 -8.97
CA PRO A 25 -36.66 -12.63 -8.63
C PRO A 25 -37.82 -12.89 -9.61
N LYS A 26 -37.78 -14.06 -10.27
CA LYS A 26 -38.85 -14.57 -11.12
C LYS A 26 -40.07 -14.87 -10.25
N SER A 27 -41.12 -14.08 -10.46
CA SER A 27 -42.50 -14.42 -10.18
C SER A 27 -42.84 -15.74 -10.87
N GLY A 28 -43.03 -16.79 -10.08
CA GLY A 28 -43.49 -18.10 -10.51
C GLY A 28 -44.67 -18.51 -9.67
N ASP A 29 -45.86 -18.41 -10.27
CA ASP A 29 -47.13 -18.92 -9.78
C ASP A 29 -47.07 -20.39 -9.36
N ARG A 30 -47.82 -20.72 -8.31
CA ARG A 30 -48.73 -21.88 -8.19
C ARG A 30 -49.60 -21.66 -6.94
N VAL A 31 -50.86 -21.28 -7.13
CA VAL A 31 -52.03 -22.19 -7.23
C VAL A 31 -52.29 -22.96 -5.93
N GLY A 32 -53.29 -22.47 -5.19
CA GLY A 32 -54.50 -23.25 -4.93
C GLY A 32 -54.63 -23.98 -3.60
N ARG A 33 -55.87 -23.93 -3.10
CA ARG A 33 -56.47 -24.69 -1.97
C ARG A 33 -55.97 -24.25 -0.59
N GLY A 34 -56.78 -23.62 0.25
CA GLY A 34 -58.17 -23.94 0.52
C GLY A 34 -58.27 -25.17 1.40
N GLU A 35 -57.72 -25.10 2.62
CA GLU A 35 -58.07 -25.99 3.72
C GLU A 35 -58.27 -25.14 4.98
N THR A 36 -59.56 -24.89 5.25
CA THR A 36 -60.18 -24.99 6.57
C THR A 36 -59.26 -24.74 7.77
N LEU A 37 -59.36 -23.51 8.25
CA LEU A 37 -58.99 -23.03 9.58
C LEU A 37 -59.61 -23.97 10.64
N ARG A 38 -58.88 -25.05 10.94
CA ARG A 38 -59.23 -26.05 11.93
C ARG A 38 -59.07 -25.37 13.29
N ARG A 39 -60.22 -25.04 13.91
CA ARG A 39 -60.36 -24.76 15.34
C ARG A 39 -59.41 -25.67 16.13
N MET A 40 -58.29 -25.14 16.61
CA MET A 40 -57.63 -25.70 17.77
C MET A 40 -58.37 -25.18 18.98
N THR A 41 -59.21 -26.06 19.49
CA THR A 41 -59.64 -26.09 20.88
C THR A 41 -58.51 -25.60 21.79
N THR A 42 -58.80 -24.54 22.53
CA THR A 42 -58.07 -24.05 23.69
C THR A 42 -58.05 -25.13 24.78
N GLY A 43 -57.29 -26.19 24.54
CA GLY A 43 -56.82 -27.06 25.62
C GLY A 43 -55.82 -26.25 26.42
N ARG A 44 -56.15 -25.93 27.66
CA ARG A 44 -55.20 -25.46 28.68
C ARG A 44 -54.20 -26.60 28.95
N ALA A 45 -53.27 -26.83 28.03
CA ALA A 45 -52.13 -27.69 28.25
C ALA A 45 -51.18 -26.89 29.16
N GLY A 46 -51.12 -27.25 30.44
CA GLY A 46 -50.18 -26.67 31.37
C GLY A 46 -48.76 -26.91 30.85
N PHE A 47 -48.01 -25.82 30.65
CA PHE A 47 -46.59 -25.88 30.31
C PHE A 47 -45.88 -26.76 31.34
N THR A 48 -45.32 -27.87 30.88
CA THR A 48 -44.59 -28.76 31.79
C THR A 48 -43.24 -28.10 32.08
N LEU A 49 -42.81 -28.14 33.34
CA LEU A 49 -41.53 -27.54 33.77
C LEU A 49 -40.33 -28.07 32.96
N PHE A 50 -40.45 -29.31 32.46
CA PHE A 50 -39.48 -29.95 31.58
C PHE A 50 -39.35 -29.28 30.21
N GLU A 51 -40.46 -28.85 29.61
CA GLU A 51 -40.47 -28.16 28.32
C GLU A 51 -39.74 -26.81 28.40
N LEU A 52 -39.92 -26.10 29.51
CA LEU A 52 -39.20 -24.84 29.77
C LEU A 52 -37.69 -25.08 29.94
N LEU A 53 -37.29 -26.17 30.60
CA LEU A 53 -35.88 -26.52 30.77
C LEU A 53 -35.22 -26.87 29.42
N ILE A 54 -35.91 -27.63 28.57
CA ILE A 54 -35.43 -27.93 27.21
C ILE A 54 -35.28 -26.64 26.40
N ALA A 55 -36.26 -25.73 26.46
CA ALA A 55 -36.20 -24.47 25.74
C ALA A 55 -35.00 -23.62 26.19
N MET A 56 -34.73 -23.54 27.51
CA MET A 56 -33.54 -22.87 28.03
C MET A 56 -32.24 -23.52 27.54
N PHE A 57 -32.17 -24.85 27.54
CA PHE A 57 -30.98 -25.57 27.07
C PHE A 57 -30.71 -25.33 25.58
N MET A 58 -31.76 -25.34 24.75
CA MET A 58 -31.64 -24.98 23.34
C MET A 58 -31.17 -23.54 23.14
N MET A 59 -31.70 -22.59 23.92
CA MET A 59 -31.23 -21.20 23.89
C MET A 59 -29.74 -21.10 24.20
N VAL A 60 -29.25 -21.78 25.24
CA VAL A 60 -27.83 -21.79 25.60
C VAL A 60 -26.97 -22.35 24.47
N LEU A 61 -27.37 -23.47 23.85
CA LEU A 61 -26.63 -24.06 22.73
C LEU A 61 -26.59 -23.14 21.50
N VAL A 62 -27.69 -22.48 21.19
CA VAL A 62 -27.72 -21.51 20.07
C VAL A 62 -26.83 -20.32 20.39
N SER A 63 -26.86 -19.80 21.62
CA SER A 63 -26.01 -18.69 22.04
C SER A 63 -24.52 -19.05 21.96
N THR A 64 -24.11 -20.25 22.38
CA THR A 64 -22.69 -20.65 22.30
C THR A 64 -22.22 -20.83 20.86
N MET A 65 -23.07 -21.38 19.97
CA MET A 65 -22.76 -21.48 18.54
C MET A 65 -22.60 -20.09 17.91
N LEU A 66 -23.52 -19.17 18.19
CA LEU A 66 -23.44 -17.79 17.71
C LEU A 66 -22.16 -17.10 18.19
N TYR A 67 -21.81 -17.27 19.46
CA TYR A 67 -20.59 -16.70 20.02
C TYR A 67 -19.32 -17.24 19.33
N SER A 68 -19.28 -18.54 19.06
CA SER A 68 -18.15 -19.17 18.36
C SER A 68 -17.95 -18.60 16.94
N ILE A 69 -19.05 -18.45 16.19
CA ILE A 69 -19.02 -17.88 14.83
C ILE A 69 -18.56 -16.42 14.86
N LEU A 70 -19.09 -15.62 15.79
CA LEU A 70 -18.71 -14.22 15.96
C LEU A 70 -17.22 -14.07 16.31
N ASN A 71 -16.74 -14.87 17.26
CA ASN A 71 -15.34 -14.84 17.69
C ASN A 71 -14.39 -15.24 16.55
N ALA A 72 -14.75 -16.28 15.79
CA ALA A 72 -14.01 -16.66 14.59
C ALA A 72 -13.98 -15.51 13.57
N GLY A 73 -15.14 -14.90 13.29
CA GLY A 73 -15.28 -13.77 12.37
C GLY A 73 -14.39 -12.57 12.75
N ILE A 74 -14.35 -12.19 14.03
CA ILE A 74 -13.49 -11.10 14.53
C ILE A 74 -12.02 -11.44 14.32
N SER A 75 -11.60 -12.67 14.65
CA SER A 75 -10.20 -13.08 14.50
C SER A 75 -9.73 -13.12 13.04
N PHE A 76 -10.62 -13.52 12.12
CA PHE A 76 -10.34 -13.49 10.68
C PHE A 76 -10.31 -12.06 10.14
N SER A 77 -11.20 -11.19 10.63
CA SER A 77 -11.21 -9.78 10.25
C SER A 77 -9.91 -9.09 10.66
N GLY A 78 -9.44 -9.28 11.89
CA GLY A 78 -8.19 -8.68 12.37
C GLY A 78 -6.97 -9.15 11.59
N LYS A 79 -6.86 -10.45 11.32
CA LYS A 79 -5.77 -11.00 10.48
C LYS A 79 -5.83 -10.52 9.04
N GLY A 80 -7.04 -10.28 8.51
CA GLY A 80 -7.24 -9.72 7.18
C GLY A 80 -6.77 -8.26 7.11
N GLU A 81 -7.15 -7.46 8.10
CA GLU A 81 -6.78 -6.06 8.21
C GLU A 81 -5.26 -5.86 8.32
N GLU A 82 -4.58 -6.63 9.16
CA GLU A 82 -3.13 -6.57 9.33
C GLU A 82 -2.38 -6.85 8.00
N ARG A 83 -2.83 -7.84 7.23
CA ARG A 83 -2.25 -8.16 5.91
C ARG A 83 -2.52 -7.09 4.85
N ILE A 84 -3.68 -6.43 4.93
CA ILE A 84 -4.00 -5.33 4.01
C ILE A 84 -3.10 -4.13 4.34
N ILE A 85 -2.95 -3.79 5.62
CA ILE A 85 -2.10 -2.68 6.07
C ILE A 85 -0.64 -2.91 5.67
N SER A 86 -0.10 -4.13 5.87
CA SER A 86 1.28 -4.42 5.47
C SER A 86 1.47 -4.29 3.95
N GLY A 87 0.54 -4.84 3.15
CA GLY A 87 0.60 -4.74 1.70
C GLY A 87 0.44 -3.30 1.17
N GLU A 88 -0.38 -2.47 1.83
CA GLU A 88 -0.51 -1.05 1.48
C GLU A 88 0.77 -0.27 1.79
N ARG A 89 1.46 -0.58 2.90
CA ARG A 89 2.76 0.02 3.23
C ARG A 89 3.83 -0.32 2.21
N ASP A 90 3.94 -1.60 1.83
CA ASP A 90 4.88 -2.06 0.82
C ASP A 90 4.68 -1.33 -0.52
N ARG A 91 3.42 -1.24 -0.94
CA ARG A 91 3.06 -0.56 -2.18
C ARG A 91 3.35 0.94 -2.10
N ALA A 92 3.01 1.59 -1.00
CA ALA A 92 3.25 3.02 -0.81
C ALA A 92 4.76 3.34 -0.83
N PHE A 93 5.58 2.46 -0.25
CA PHE A 93 7.03 2.57 -0.31
C PHE A 93 7.57 2.44 -1.73
N LEU A 94 7.16 1.41 -2.48
CA LEU A 94 7.58 1.23 -3.87
C LEU A 94 7.12 2.40 -4.77
N GLU A 95 5.91 2.93 -4.56
CA GLU A 95 5.42 4.11 -5.27
C GLU A 95 6.24 5.36 -4.92
N LEU A 96 6.68 5.51 -3.67
CA LEU A 96 7.57 6.59 -3.23
C LEU A 96 8.93 6.50 -3.92
N LEU A 97 9.57 5.33 -3.89
CA LEU A 97 10.83 5.08 -4.58
C LEU A 97 10.70 5.36 -6.08
N HIS A 98 9.68 4.78 -6.72
CA HIS A 98 9.39 5.01 -8.13
C HIS A 98 9.29 6.52 -8.43
N ARG A 99 8.51 7.27 -7.64
CA ARG A 99 8.36 8.72 -7.84
C ARG A 99 9.67 9.47 -7.69
N GLN A 100 10.49 9.15 -6.69
CA GLN A 100 11.74 9.85 -6.46
C GLN A 100 12.80 9.53 -7.51
N ILE A 101 12.95 8.26 -7.88
CA ILE A 101 13.87 7.79 -8.93
C ILE A 101 13.44 8.35 -10.29
N HIS A 102 12.15 8.29 -10.61
CA HIS A 102 11.62 8.86 -11.85
C HIS A 102 11.80 10.38 -11.91
N GLY A 103 11.74 11.07 -10.75
CA GLY A 103 11.99 12.49 -10.58
C GLY A 103 13.46 12.88 -10.45
N THR A 104 14.40 11.95 -10.67
CA THR A 104 15.84 12.22 -10.55
C THR A 104 16.29 13.31 -11.51
N TRP A 105 17.19 14.17 -11.04
CA TRP A 105 17.79 15.21 -11.86
C TRP A 105 19.02 14.73 -12.64
N PHE A 106 19.11 15.17 -13.90
CA PHE A 106 20.23 14.90 -14.78
C PHE A 106 21.12 16.13 -14.95
N GLY A 107 22.41 15.98 -14.64
CA GLY A 107 23.38 17.04 -14.80
C GLY A 107 23.81 17.20 -16.25
N SER A 108 23.29 18.21 -16.95
CA SER A 108 23.62 18.46 -18.37
C SER A 108 25.13 18.68 -18.64
N GLY A 109 25.91 19.10 -17.64
CA GLY A 109 27.35 19.31 -17.79
C GLY A 109 28.17 18.03 -17.75
N GLU A 110 27.79 17.08 -16.89
CA GLU A 110 28.52 15.83 -16.66
C GLU A 110 27.97 14.65 -17.47
N ARG A 111 26.75 14.80 -18.02
CA ARG A 111 25.98 13.72 -18.66
C ARG A 111 25.83 12.49 -17.77
N LYS A 112 25.61 12.72 -16.48
CA LYS A 112 25.44 11.67 -15.48
C LYS A 112 24.21 11.95 -14.63
N LEU A 113 23.48 10.88 -14.33
CA LEU A 113 22.46 10.88 -13.31
C LEU A 113 23.14 11.12 -11.96
N LYS A 114 22.58 12.02 -11.14
CA LYS A 114 23.06 12.23 -9.77
C LYS A 114 22.43 11.20 -8.84
N ILE A 115 22.73 9.92 -9.11
CA ILE A 115 22.40 8.76 -8.27
C ILE A 115 23.73 8.10 -7.89
N LEU A 116 23.90 7.84 -6.60
CA LEU A 116 25.03 7.13 -6.05
C LEU A 116 24.49 6.04 -5.13
N VAL A 117 24.95 4.81 -5.32
CA VAL A 117 24.58 3.67 -4.49
C VAL A 117 25.88 3.05 -3.98
N GLU A 118 26.03 3.01 -2.67
CA GLU A 118 27.21 2.49 -1.97
C GLU A 118 26.76 1.54 -0.87
N GLU A 119 26.96 0.24 -1.08
CA GLU A 119 26.64 -0.87 -0.17
C GLU A 119 25.22 -0.83 0.43
N ASP A 120 25.00 0.02 1.44
CA ASP A 120 23.77 0.19 2.21
C ASP A 120 23.18 1.61 2.13
N THR A 121 23.83 2.52 1.41
CA THR A 121 23.34 3.88 1.17
C THR A 121 22.94 4.07 -0.29
N MET A 122 21.86 4.82 -0.50
CA MET A 122 21.51 5.39 -1.80
C MET A 122 21.31 6.89 -1.64
N ARG A 123 22.01 7.66 -2.45
CA ARG A 123 21.91 9.12 -2.54
C ARG A 123 21.40 9.48 -3.91
N LEU A 124 20.38 10.31 -3.99
CA LEU A 124 19.87 10.77 -5.28
C LEU A 124 19.35 12.20 -5.21
N VAL A 125 19.59 12.97 -6.27
CA VAL A 125 19.01 14.30 -6.42
C VAL A 125 17.65 14.17 -7.09
N THR A 126 16.57 14.53 -6.39
CA THR A 126 15.20 14.40 -6.90
C THR A 126 14.45 15.73 -6.91
N THR A 127 13.57 15.86 -7.90
CA THR A 127 12.58 16.95 -8.02
C THR A 127 11.26 16.65 -7.30
N SER A 128 11.16 15.49 -6.65
CA SER A 128 9.96 15.05 -5.93
C SER A 128 10.26 14.82 -4.44
N PRO A 129 10.55 15.90 -3.68
CA PRO A 129 10.80 15.79 -2.24
C PRO A 129 9.58 15.25 -1.49
N LEU A 130 9.85 14.46 -0.46
CA LEU A 130 8.88 13.92 0.49
C LEU A 130 8.67 14.89 1.67
N LEU A 131 9.77 15.36 2.29
CA LEU A 131 9.76 16.18 3.51
C LEU A 131 9.72 17.68 3.17
N ASN A 132 10.58 18.14 2.27
CA ASN A 132 10.73 19.57 1.93
C ASN A 132 9.94 19.93 0.66
N ARG A 133 8.60 19.85 0.72
CA ARG A 133 7.71 20.00 -0.45
C ARG A 133 7.74 21.38 -1.12
N ASP A 134 8.18 22.40 -0.41
CA ASP A 134 8.26 23.78 -0.92
C ASP A 134 9.53 24.03 -1.77
N VAL A 135 10.46 23.08 -1.75
CA VAL A 135 11.73 23.17 -2.47
C VAL A 135 11.61 22.38 -3.79
N PRO A 136 12.08 22.92 -4.92
CA PRO A 136 11.94 22.25 -6.21
C PRO A 136 12.85 21.01 -6.36
N MET A 137 13.92 20.92 -5.57
CA MET A 137 14.92 19.86 -5.67
C MET A 137 15.63 19.66 -4.35
N VAL A 138 15.86 18.40 -3.98
CA VAL A 138 16.58 18.01 -2.77
C VAL A 138 17.53 16.87 -3.09
N MET A 139 18.53 16.70 -2.24
CA MET A 139 19.25 15.44 -2.16
C MET A 139 18.57 14.53 -1.14
N ALA A 140 18.06 13.40 -1.61
CA ALA A 140 17.46 12.36 -0.80
C ALA A 140 18.53 11.33 -0.42
N PHE A 141 18.55 10.96 0.87
CA PHE A 141 19.44 9.95 1.43
C PHE A 141 18.61 8.80 1.94
N TYR A 142 18.98 7.60 1.50
CA TYR A 142 18.48 6.33 2.00
C TYR A 142 19.63 5.60 2.65
N TYR A 143 19.41 5.06 3.85
CA TYR A 143 20.39 4.24 4.55
C TYR A 143 19.72 3.00 5.12
N TYR A 144 20.22 1.83 4.78
CA TYR A 144 19.71 0.55 5.25
C TYR A 144 20.61 -0.02 6.35
N ASP A 145 20.10 -0.05 7.58
CA ASP A 145 20.79 -0.73 8.67
C ASP A 145 20.46 -2.23 8.62
N ARG A 146 21.38 -3.04 8.08
CA ARG A 146 21.26 -4.51 8.03
C ARG A 146 21.15 -5.16 9.41
N GLY A 147 21.72 -4.55 10.44
CA GLY A 147 21.71 -5.07 11.80
C GLY A 147 20.35 -4.91 12.46
N ALA A 148 19.72 -3.75 12.26
CA ALA A 148 18.40 -3.45 12.79
C ALA A 148 17.24 -3.84 11.85
N GLY A 149 17.51 -4.04 10.56
CA GLY A 149 16.47 -4.25 9.54
C GLY A 149 15.67 -2.97 9.25
N ASN A 150 16.25 -1.80 9.47
CA ASN A 150 15.56 -0.51 9.34
C ASN A 150 16.06 0.27 8.13
N LEU A 151 15.13 0.82 7.36
CA LEU A 151 15.45 1.76 6.29
C LEU A 151 15.21 3.19 6.77
N TYR A 152 16.27 3.97 6.79
CA TYR A 152 16.28 5.38 7.18
C TYR A 152 16.22 6.28 5.96
N TYR A 153 15.57 7.44 6.12
CA TYR A 153 15.37 8.44 5.08
C TYR A 153 15.65 9.86 5.60
N SER A 154 16.38 10.66 4.82
CA SER A 154 16.51 12.10 5.08
C SER A 154 16.64 12.91 3.78
N GLU A 155 16.48 14.22 3.89
CA GLU A 155 16.62 15.16 2.78
C GLU A 155 17.50 16.35 3.17
N ARG A 156 18.32 16.80 2.22
CA ARG A 156 19.07 18.06 2.31
C ARG A 156 18.70 18.98 1.14
N VAL A 157 18.47 20.25 1.45
CA VAL A 157 18.03 21.27 0.48
C VAL A 157 19.18 21.78 -0.38
N ASP A 158 20.40 21.73 0.15
CA ASP A 158 21.65 22.19 -0.44
C ASP A 158 22.36 21.12 -1.26
N PHE A 159 21.66 20.54 -2.25
CA PHE A 159 22.20 19.47 -3.10
C PHE A 159 23.46 19.85 -3.91
N TYR A 160 23.80 21.14 -3.98
CA TYR A 160 25.03 21.63 -4.62
C TYR A 160 26.28 21.46 -3.75
N ASN A 161 26.14 21.06 -2.48
CA ASN A 161 27.29 20.81 -1.62
C ASN A 161 28.07 19.57 -2.15
N PRO A 162 29.32 19.72 -2.62
CA PRO A 162 30.11 18.61 -3.13
C PRO A 162 30.42 17.56 -2.07
N GLU A 163 30.43 17.94 -0.78
CA GLU A 163 30.71 17.05 0.34
C GLU A 163 29.75 15.84 0.37
N TYR A 164 28.53 16.01 -0.14
CA TYR A 164 27.53 14.95 -0.16
C TYR A 164 27.84 13.79 -1.13
N PHE A 165 28.71 14.01 -2.11
CA PHE A 165 29.10 13.01 -3.11
C PHE A 165 30.41 12.30 -2.80
N GLU A 166 31.16 12.76 -1.82
CA GLU A 166 32.43 12.17 -1.41
C GLU A 166 32.19 11.32 -0.16
N ASP A 167 32.44 11.85 1.03
CA ASP A 167 32.49 11.06 2.27
C ASP A 167 31.38 11.44 3.28
N TYR A 168 30.18 11.79 2.79
CA TYR A 168 29.09 12.17 3.69
C TYR A 168 28.44 10.97 4.37
N ASP A 169 28.58 10.92 5.69
CA ASP A 169 27.92 9.97 6.58
C ASP A 169 26.71 10.64 7.27
N PRO A 170 25.46 10.26 6.96
CA PRO A 170 24.29 10.88 7.55
C PRO A 170 24.14 10.50 9.04
N ASP A 171 23.89 11.50 9.90
CA ASP A 171 23.55 11.23 11.30
C ASP A 171 22.18 10.53 11.39
N LEU A 172 22.20 9.26 11.83
CA LEU A 172 21.00 8.43 12.01
C LEU A 172 19.96 9.05 12.94
N GLN A 173 20.36 9.92 13.88
CA GLN A 173 19.44 10.61 14.79
C GLN A 173 18.59 11.67 14.07
N GLU A 174 19.09 12.20 12.95
CA GLU A 174 18.38 13.16 12.13
C GLU A 174 17.55 12.50 11.02
N MET A 175 17.70 11.20 10.81
CA MET A 175 16.97 10.45 9.78
C MET A 175 15.62 9.92 10.29
N PHE A 176 14.64 9.88 9.40
CA PHE A 176 13.34 9.28 9.66
C PHE A 176 13.37 7.79 9.33
N VAL A 177 12.85 6.96 10.22
CA VAL A 177 12.62 5.53 9.90
C VAL A 177 11.47 5.44 8.90
N LEU A 178 11.77 4.94 7.71
CA LEU A 178 10.81 4.78 6.62
C LEU A 178 10.13 3.41 6.66
N LEU A 179 10.91 2.36 6.91
CA LEU A 179 10.45 0.98 7.08
C LEU A 179 11.23 0.30 8.21
N GLU A 180 10.54 -0.58 8.92
CA GLU A 180 11.05 -1.38 10.04
C GLU A 180 10.96 -2.87 9.69
N ASP A 181 11.76 -3.69 10.36
CA ASP A 181 11.74 -5.16 10.27
C ASP A 181 11.91 -5.73 8.84
N LEU A 182 12.76 -5.10 8.04
CA LEU A 182 13.11 -5.57 6.71
C LEU A 182 14.07 -6.76 6.79
N ALA A 183 13.64 -7.90 6.24
CA ALA A 183 14.47 -9.10 6.18
C ALA A 183 15.49 -9.05 5.03
N ASP A 184 15.02 -8.65 3.84
CA ASP A 184 15.81 -8.63 2.61
C ASP A 184 15.57 -7.30 1.87
N PHE A 185 16.55 -6.41 1.93
CA PHE A 185 16.59 -5.18 1.18
C PHE A 185 17.97 -4.98 0.55
N ALA A 186 17.99 -4.71 -0.75
CA ALA A 186 19.20 -4.33 -1.46
C ALA A 186 18.84 -3.34 -2.58
N ILE A 187 19.71 -2.35 -2.79
CA ILE A 187 19.60 -1.42 -3.91
C ILE A 187 20.88 -1.54 -4.72
N GLU A 188 20.73 -1.62 -6.04
CA GLU A 188 21.82 -1.59 -7.00
C GLU A 188 21.51 -0.55 -8.07
N TYR A 189 22.55 0.09 -8.60
CA TYR A 189 22.43 1.06 -9.67
C TYR A 189 23.38 0.72 -10.82
N ASP A 190 22.82 0.45 -12.00
CA ASP A 190 23.58 0.27 -13.22
C ASP A 190 23.73 1.62 -13.94
N GLU A 191 24.92 2.23 -13.82
CA GLU A 191 25.23 3.51 -14.47
C GLU A 191 25.17 3.44 -16.01
N LYS A 192 25.38 2.26 -16.61
CA LYS A 192 25.39 2.10 -18.08
C LYS A 192 24.00 2.05 -18.65
N GLU A 193 23.09 1.36 -17.96
CA GLU A 193 21.70 1.20 -18.39
C GLU A 193 20.79 2.26 -17.76
N GLY A 194 21.27 3.00 -16.77
CA GLY A 194 20.49 3.98 -16.01
C GLY A 194 19.37 3.34 -15.20
N ILE A 195 19.52 2.07 -14.79
CA ILE A 195 18.49 1.30 -14.09
C ILE A 195 18.84 1.23 -12.60
N VAL A 196 17.86 1.55 -11.74
CA VAL A 196 17.93 1.31 -10.30
C VAL A 196 17.14 0.05 -9.99
N SER A 197 17.84 -0.96 -9.49
CA SER A 197 17.28 -2.26 -9.13
C SER A 197 17.13 -2.33 -7.61
N VAL A 198 15.92 -2.63 -7.14
CA VAL A 198 15.59 -2.75 -5.71
C VAL A 198 15.08 -4.16 -5.44
N SER A 199 15.84 -4.92 -4.64
CA SER A 199 15.38 -6.20 -4.10
C SER A 199 14.64 -5.94 -2.80
N TYR A 200 13.36 -6.28 -2.75
CA TYR A 200 12.49 -6.06 -1.59
C TYR A 200 11.50 -7.20 -1.46
N GLY A 201 11.43 -7.82 -0.27
CA GLY A 201 10.47 -8.91 0.01
C GLY A 201 10.64 -10.13 -0.91
N GLY A 202 11.86 -10.41 -1.35
CA GLY A 202 12.16 -11.50 -2.29
C GLY A 202 11.74 -11.24 -3.73
N GLN A 203 11.35 -10.01 -4.07
CA GLN A 203 11.05 -9.58 -5.44
C GLN A 203 12.05 -8.52 -5.89
N LEU A 204 12.38 -8.54 -7.19
CA LEU A 204 13.23 -7.54 -7.82
C LEU A 204 12.36 -6.52 -8.56
N TYR A 205 12.56 -5.24 -8.26
CA TYR A 205 11.89 -4.11 -8.90
C TYR A 205 12.91 -3.25 -9.64
N GLU A 206 12.62 -2.90 -10.88
CA GLU A 206 13.50 -2.06 -11.70
C GLU A 206 12.84 -0.71 -11.96
N PHE A 207 13.61 0.35 -11.79
CA PHE A 207 13.18 1.73 -11.97
C PHE A 207 14.10 2.45 -12.94
N VAL A 208 13.51 3.18 -13.88
CA VAL A 208 14.24 3.99 -14.87
C VAL A 208 13.93 5.46 -14.64
N PRO A 209 14.94 6.31 -14.38
CA PRO A 209 14.76 7.75 -14.31
C PRO A 209 14.20 8.31 -15.61
N ARG A 210 13.25 9.25 -15.52
CA ARG A 210 12.60 9.82 -16.71
C ARG A 210 13.61 10.45 -17.68
N CYS A 211 14.54 11.22 -17.14
CA CYS A 211 15.57 11.92 -17.91
C CYS A 211 16.47 10.97 -18.72
N TRP A 212 16.67 9.74 -18.25
CA TRP A 212 17.47 8.74 -18.95
C TRP A 212 16.80 8.29 -20.26
N SER A 213 15.50 8.01 -20.19
CA SER A 213 14.71 7.62 -21.38
C SER A 213 14.69 8.68 -22.47
N GLU A 214 14.69 9.96 -22.09
CA GLU A 214 14.67 11.09 -23.03
C GLU A 214 16.03 11.26 -23.73
N GLU A 215 17.13 10.96 -23.06
CA GLU A 215 18.48 11.03 -23.65
C GLU A 215 18.72 9.90 -24.64
N VAL A 216 18.40 8.66 -24.28
CA VAL A 216 18.54 7.48 -25.17
C VAL A 216 17.65 7.62 -26.41
N ALA A 217 16.46 8.19 -26.28
CA ALA A 217 15.56 8.43 -27.41
C ALA A 217 16.02 9.60 -28.32
N GLY A 218 16.88 10.49 -27.81
CA GLY A 218 17.38 11.66 -28.52
C GLY A 218 18.70 11.45 -29.26
N SER A 219 19.42 10.35 -28.98
CA SER A 219 20.68 9.96 -29.63
C SER A 219 20.47 9.06 -30.83
#